data_AF-A0A6F8ZYH6-F1
#
_entry.id   AF-A0A6F8ZYH6-F1
#
_cell.length_a   1.000
_cell.length_b   1.000
_cell.length_c   1.000
_cell.angle_alpha   90.00
_cell.angle_beta   90.00
_cell.angle_gamma   90.00
#
_symmetry.space_group_name_H-M   'P 1'
#
loop_
_entity.id
_entity.type
_entity.pdbx_description
1 polymer ?
#
loop_
_entity_poly.entity_id
_entity_poly.type
_entity_poly.pdbx_seq_one_letter_code
_entity_poly.pdbx_strand_id
1 'polypeptide(L)'
;MRPGPTRQAVGQARDILSTFRLFFTPEIEDIILEMTNLEGVRKYGARGDGNGCGGDDDHRHYADDHEDHDRDRGGRWKAMDSTDLRAYVGLLILAGVYRSRGEAASSLWDAESGRTIFRATMPLKVFHAYSRLLRFDDRQTRAERRAAGGGDKLAAVREVWDKWVERLPLLYNPGPDVTVDEQLVPFRGVPGQQHCTRAQQHCTQHNTTR
;
A
#
# COMPACT_ATOMS: atom_id res chain seq x y z
N MET A 1 -9.10 -29.61 -17.03
CA MET A 1 -8.35 -28.45 -17.56
C MET A 1 -6.86 -28.77 -17.53
N ARG A 2 -6.05 -28.21 -18.43
CA ARG A 2 -4.58 -28.34 -18.32
C ARG A 2 -4.08 -27.41 -17.20
N PRO A 3 -3.25 -27.90 -16.26
CA PRO A 3 -2.64 -27.04 -15.26
C PRO A 3 -1.80 -25.95 -15.91
N GLY A 4 -1.75 -24.77 -15.28
CA GLY A 4 -1.00 -23.62 -15.77
C GLY A 4 -1.86 -22.37 -15.97
N PRO A 5 -1.26 -21.29 -16.49
CA PRO A 5 -1.99 -20.06 -16.79
C PRO A 5 -3.20 -20.31 -17.68
N THR A 6 -4.32 -19.66 -17.39
CA THR A 6 -5.52 -19.79 -18.23
C THR A 6 -5.28 -19.20 -19.62
N ARG A 7 -6.07 -19.61 -20.61
CA ARG A 7 -6.03 -19.01 -21.95
C ARG A 7 -6.26 -17.50 -21.92
N GLN A 8 -7.10 -17.04 -21.01
CA GLN A 8 -7.35 -15.62 -20.78
C GLN A 8 -6.10 -14.91 -20.26
N ALA A 9 -5.43 -15.45 -19.24
CA ALA A 9 -4.21 -14.87 -18.68
C ALA A 9 -3.09 -14.80 -19.73
N VAL A 10 -2.87 -15.87 -20.49
CA VAL A 10 -1.86 -15.91 -21.56
C VAL A 10 -2.14 -14.86 -22.64
N GLY A 11 -3.42 -14.65 -23.01
CA GLY A 11 -3.78 -13.65 -24.02
C GLY A 11 -3.55 -12.19 -23.57
N GLN A 12 -3.46 -11.95 -22.26
CA GLN A 12 -3.33 -10.61 -21.68
C GLN A 12 -1.90 -10.31 -21.19
N ALA A 13 -1.13 -11.33 -20.78
CA ALA A 13 0.26 -11.21 -20.32
C ALA A 13 1.26 -11.06 -21.48
N ARG A 14 1.37 -9.85 -22.03
CA ARG A 14 2.28 -9.55 -23.17
C ARG A 14 3.68 -9.14 -22.73
N ASP A 15 3.78 -8.62 -21.52
CA ASP A 15 5.00 -8.13 -20.88
C ASP A 15 4.84 -8.19 -19.35
N ILE A 16 5.89 -7.82 -18.61
CA ILE A 16 5.90 -7.86 -17.14
C ILE A 16 4.79 -6.96 -16.56
N LEU A 17 4.57 -5.79 -17.15
CA LEU A 17 3.63 -4.79 -16.63
C LEU A 17 2.17 -5.22 -16.84
N SER A 18 1.84 -5.71 -18.02
CA SER A 18 0.52 -6.29 -18.34
C SER A 18 0.25 -7.54 -17.51
N THR A 19 1.27 -8.35 -17.21
CA THR A 19 1.14 -9.48 -16.27
C THR A 19 0.80 -9.01 -14.86
N PHE A 20 1.48 -7.98 -14.35
CA PHE A 20 1.18 -7.41 -13.03
C PHE A 20 -0.27 -6.85 -12.96
N ARG A 21 -0.71 -6.18 -14.02
CA ARG A 21 -2.07 -5.62 -14.15
C ARG A 21 -3.18 -6.67 -14.21
N LEU A 22 -2.86 -7.95 -14.40
CA LEU A 22 -3.85 -9.02 -14.27
C LEU A 22 -4.39 -9.17 -12.83
N PHE A 23 -3.53 -8.87 -11.85
CA PHE A 23 -3.81 -8.93 -10.43
C PHE A 23 -4.23 -7.56 -9.88
N PHE A 24 -3.58 -6.49 -10.34
CA PHE A 24 -3.87 -5.11 -9.94
C PHE A 24 -4.71 -4.44 -11.03
N THR A 25 -6.00 -4.74 -11.05
CA THR A 25 -6.92 -4.31 -12.11
C THR A 25 -7.28 -2.82 -11.98
N PRO A 26 -7.80 -2.18 -13.04
CA PRO A 26 -8.28 -0.80 -12.95
C PRO A 26 -9.28 -0.58 -11.82
N GLU A 27 -10.18 -1.53 -11.56
CA GLU A 27 -11.18 -1.42 -10.49
C GLU A 27 -10.52 -1.40 -9.10
N ILE A 28 -9.44 -2.17 -8.90
CA ILE A 28 -8.67 -2.14 -7.65
C ILE A 28 -7.90 -0.82 -7.54
N GLU A 29 -7.29 -0.35 -8.63
CA GLU A 29 -6.64 0.97 -8.68
C GLU A 29 -7.62 2.08 -8.31
N ASP A 30 -8.82 2.06 -8.88
CA ASP A 30 -9.85 3.08 -8.68
C ASP A 30 -10.31 3.15 -7.22
N ILE A 31 -10.54 2.02 -6.56
CA ILE A 31 -10.88 2.00 -5.12
C ILE A 31 -9.75 2.64 -4.30
N ILE A 32 -8.50 2.28 -4.58
CA ILE A 32 -7.37 2.81 -3.82
C ILE A 32 -7.26 4.32 -4.03
N LEU A 33 -7.39 4.78 -5.28
CA LEU A 33 -7.35 6.20 -5.63
C LEU A 33 -8.48 6.97 -4.97
N GLU A 34 -9.72 6.50 -5.09
CA GLU A 34 -10.90 7.14 -4.53
C GLU A 34 -10.78 7.26 -3.01
N MET A 35 -10.50 6.16 -2.32
CA MET A 35 -10.46 6.12 -0.86
C MET A 35 -9.27 6.90 -0.29
N THR A 36 -8.12 6.86 -0.97
CA THR A 36 -6.93 7.63 -0.58
C THR A 36 -7.16 9.12 -0.78
N ASN A 37 -7.76 9.53 -1.90
CA ASN A 37 -8.06 10.93 -2.18
C ASN A 37 -9.13 11.48 -1.25
N LEU A 38 -10.17 10.70 -0.96
CA LEU A 38 -11.20 11.05 0.01
C LEU A 38 -10.58 11.33 1.40
N GLU A 39 -9.67 10.48 1.87
CA GLU A 39 -8.95 10.71 3.12
C GLU A 39 -8.01 11.92 3.05
N GLY A 40 -7.32 12.11 1.93
CA GLY A 40 -6.46 13.27 1.68
C GLY A 40 -7.23 14.59 1.78
N VAL A 41 -8.39 14.68 1.12
CA VAL A 41 -9.29 15.84 1.18
C VAL A 41 -9.82 16.05 2.59
N ARG A 42 -10.24 14.99 3.29
CA ARG A 42 -10.70 15.09 4.69
C ARG A 42 -9.64 15.64 5.64
N LYS A 43 -8.36 15.32 5.41
CA LYS A 43 -7.27 15.70 6.31
C LYS A 43 -6.66 17.07 5.99
N TYR A 44 -6.57 17.45 4.70
CA TYR A 44 -5.84 18.65 4.28
C TYR A 44 -6.65 19.63 3.42
N GLY A 45 -7.91 19.30 3.09
CA GLY A 45 -8.74 20.04 2.14
C GLY A 45 -8.28 19.83 0.69
N ALA A 46 -9.20 19.93 -0.28
CA ALA A 46 -8.85 19.80 -1.70
C ALA A 46 -8.03 21.02 -2.17
N ARG A 47 -7.01 20.81 -3.01
CA ARG A 47 -6.38 21.90 -3.78
C ARG A 47 -7.42 22.45 -4.76
N GLY A 48 -7.51 23.77 -4.82
CA GLY A 48 -8.48 24.48 -5.64
C GLY A 48 -7.69 25.12 -6.74
N ASP A 49 -8.27 25.07 -7.91
CA ASP A 49 -7.67 25.58 -9.13
C ASP A 49 -7.65 27.09 -8.99
N GLY A 50 -6.51 27.62 -8.56
CA GLY A 50 -6.35 29.01 -8.19
C GLY A 50 -6.49 29.91 -9.42
N ASN A 51 -7.68 30.46 -9.62
CA ASN A 51 -7.82 31.82 -10.11
C ASN A 51 -8.27 32.67 -8.92
N GLY A 52 -7.31 33.18 -8.15
CA GLY A 52 -7.53 33.96 -6.95
C GLY A 52 -6.40 34.95 -6.78
N CYS A 53 -6.65 36.17 -7.26
CA CYS A 53 -5.77 37.32 -7.11
C CYS A 53 -5.80 37.83 -5.65
N GLY A 54 -4.65 38.25 -5.13
CA GLY A 54 -4.54 39.26 -4.08
C GLY A 54 -4.38 38.76 -2.65
N GLY A 55 -3.38 39.31 -1.96
CA GLY A 55 -3.18 39.19 -0.53
C GLY A 55 -1.74 39.43 -0.11
N ASP A 56 -1.24 40.66 -0.29
CA ASP A 56 -0.07 41.19 0.43
C ASP A 56 -0.41 41.21 1.93
N ASP A 57 0.42 40.62 2.79
CA ASP A 57 0.49 41.00 4.20
C ASP A 57 1.88 40.69 4.78
N ASP A 58 2.53 41.78 5.18
CA ASP A 58 3.80 41.91 5.88
C ASP A 58 3.63 41.53 7.35
N HIS A 59 4.50 40.67 7.90
CA HIS A 59 5.00 40.86 9.26
C HIS A 59 6.23 39.99 9.58
N ARG A 60 7.32 40.67 9.94
CA ARG A 60 8.53 40.13 10.58
C ARG A 60 8.35 39.89 12.09
N HIS A 61 8.93 38.77 12.56
CA HIS A 61 9.99 38.64 13.59
C HIS A 61 9.80 37.85 14.91
N TYR A 62 10.78 36.93 15.08
CA TYR A 62 11.46 36.31 16.23
C TYR A 62 10.82 35.14 17.00
N ALA A 63 11.72 34.21 17.33
CA ALA A 63 11.55 32.83 17.77
C ALA A 63 11.54 32.68 19.30
N ASP A 64 10.92 31.61 19.80
CA ASP A 64 11.54 30.69 20.77
C ASP A 64 10.71 29.40 20.98
N ASP A 65 11.44 28.28 20.90
CA ASP A 65 11.42 27.05 21.69
C ASP A 65 10.19 26.12 21.88
N HIS A 66 10.43 24.88 21.41
CA HIS A 66 10.03 23.57 21.94
C HIS A 66 8.54 23.19 22.05
N GLU A 67 8.02 22.53 21.00
CA GLU A 67 7.20 21.29 21.05
C GLU A 67 7.05 20.68 19.63
N ASP A 68 6.86 19.36 19.52
CA ASP A 68 6.83 18.59 18.26
C ASP A 68 5.56 18.84 17.44
N HIS A 69 5.56 19.97 16.76
CA HIS A 69 4.55 20.37 15.78
C HIS A 69 4.74 19.69 14.42
N ASP A 70 4.36 18.42 14.28
CA ASP A 70 4.07 17.82 12.95
C ASP A 70 2.66 18.25 12.47
N ARG A 71 2.37 19.56 12.58
CA ARG A 71 1.26 20.24 11.93
C ARG A 71 1.85 21.10 10.81
N ASP A 72 2.22 20.47 9.70
CA ASP A 72 2.38 21.18 8.42
C ASP A 72 0.99 21.72 7.99
N ARG A 73 0.60 22.86 8.57
CA ARG A 73 -0.48 23.71 8.08
C ARG A 73 0.08 24.43 6.85
N GLY A 74 -0.40 24.09 5.65
CA GLY A 74 -0.20 24.99 4.50
C GLY A 74 -0.38 24.41 3.11
N GLY A 75 -0.36 23.09 2.94
CA GLY A 75 -0.53 22.47 1.62
C GLY A 75 -1.91 21.85 1.43
N ARG A 76 -2.73 22.39 0.52
CA ARG A 76 -3.96 21.73 0.07
C ARG A 76 -3.62 20.38 -0.59
N TRP A 77 -4.45 19.36 -0.40
CA TRP A 77 -4.26 18.02 -0.98
C TRP A 77 -4.27 18.07 -2.51
N LYS A 78 -3.15 17.68 -3.14
CA LYS A 78 -3.12 17.33 -4.55
C LYS A 78 -3.64 15.89 -4.66
N ALA A 79 -4.72 15.69 -5.41
CA ALA A 79 -5.23 14.35 -5.68
C ALA A 79 -4.12 13.46 -6.26
N MET A 80 -4.00 12.26 -5.70
CA MET A 80 -3.23 11.15 -6.26
C MET A 80 -3.94 10.69 -7.53
N ASP A 81 -3.21 10.64 -8.64
CA ASP A 81 -3.67 10.02 -9.87
C ASP A 81 -3.09 8.60 -10.04
N SER A 82 -3.51 7.90 -11.10
CA SER A 82 -3.01 6.54 -11.37
C SER A 82 -1.50 6.48 -11.60
N THR A 83 -0.88 7.56 -12.09
CA THR A 83 0.58 7.64 -12.26
C THR A 83 1.27 7.73 -10.91
N ASP A 84 0.77 8.59 -10.02
CA ASP A 84 1.24 8.74 -8.65
C ASP A 84 1.14 7.40 -7.87
N LEU A 85 0.00 6.70 -7.98
CA LEU A 85 -0.19 5.38 -7.35
C LEU A 85 0.77 4.33 -7.91
N ARG A 86 0.90 4.23 -9.24
CA ARG A 86 1.80 3.26 -9.88
C ARG A 86 3.27 3.55 -9.57
N ALA A 87 3.66 4.82 -9.52
CA ALA A 87 4.99 5.24 -9.10
C ALA A 87 5.25 4.83 -7.64
N TYR A 88 4.29 5.06 -6.74
CA TYR A 88 4.38 4.65 -5.33
C TYR A 88 4.55 3.13 -5.19
N VAL A 89 3.70 2.33 -5.85
CA VAL A 89 3.78 0.86 -5.84
C VAL A 89 5.09 0.39 -6.47
N GLY A 90 5.54 1.01 -7.56
CA GLY A 90 6.82 0.71 -8.20
C GLY A 90 8.00 0.89 -7.25
N LEU A 91 8.01 1.96 -6.44
CA LEU A 91 9.04 2.17 -5.42
C LEU A 91 8.98 1.13 -4.29
N LEU A 92 7.80 0.67 -3.89
CA LEU A 92 7.67 -0.43 -2.91
C LEU A 92 8.24 -1.75 -3.45
N ILE A 93 7.93 -2.09 -4.70
CA ILE A 93 8.47 -3.28 -5.38
C ILE A 93 10.00 -3.16 -5.44
N LEU A 94 10.50 -1.99 -5.84
CA LEU A 94 11.94 -1.75 -5.98
C LEU A 94 12.68 -1.79 -4.63
N ALA A 95 12.09 -1.26 -3.56
CA ALA A 95 12.64 -1.40 -2.21
C ALA A 95 12.75 -2.87 -1.78
N GLY A 96 11.77 -3.71 -2.18
CA GLY A 96 11.82 -5.16 -2.01
C GLY A 96 12.99 -5.82 -2.76
N VAL A 97 13.22 -5.42 -4.02
CA VAL A 97 14.36 -5.91 -4.84
C VAL A 97 15.69 -5.56 -4.18
N TYR A 98 15.82 -4.36 -3.62
CA TYR A 98 17.02 -3.96 -2.89
C TYR A 98 17.17 -4.61 -1.51
N ARG A 99 16.21 -5.42 -1.07
CA ARG A 99 16.17 -6.05 0.27
C ARG A 99 16.29 -5.02 1.40
N SER A 100 15.76 -3.82 1.19
CA SER A 100 15.83 -2.66 2.10
C SER A 100 14.91 -2.77 3.32
N ARG A 101 14.67 -4.00 3.81
CA ARG A 101 13.86 -4.24 4.99
C ARG A 101 14.59 -3.68 6.22
N GLY A 102 13.96 -2.73 6.91
CA GLY A 102 14.54 -2.09 8.10
C GLY A 102 15.50 -0.93 7.78
N GLU A 103 15.71 -0.62 6.50
CA GLU A 103 16.40 0.60 6.07
C GLU A 103 15.45 1.80 6.25
N ALA A 104 15.96 2.92 6.74
CA ALA A 104 15.16 4.14 6.81
C ALA A 104 14.84 4.64 5.40
N ALA A 105 13.59 5.08 5.18
CA ALA A 105 13.21 5.66 3.89
C ALA A 105 14.11 6.86 3.53
N SER A 106 14.54 7.65 4.52
CA SER A 106 15.50 8.75 4.29
C SER A 106 16.82 8.28 3.66
N SER A 107 17.34 7.11 4.05
CA SER A 107 18.56 6.55 3.47
C SER A 107 18.37 6.14 2.01
N LEU A 108 17.21 5.58 1.65
CA LEU A 108 16.88 5.26 0.26
C LEU A 108 16.80 6.52 -0.63
N TRP A 109 16.34 7.63 -0.04
CA TRP A 109 16.20 8.94 -0.69
C TRP A 109 17.38 9.88 -0.46
N ASP A 110 18.48 9.41 0.12
CA ASP A 110 19.64 10.26 0.39
C ASP A 110 20.29 10.75 -0.92
N ALA A 111 20.93 11.93 -0.85
CA ALA A 111 21.45 12.58 -2.04
C ALA A 111 22.75 11.95 -2.56
N GLU A 112 23.60 11.47 -1.66
CA GLU A 112 24.93 10.94 -1.98
C GLU A 112 24.97 9.42 -1.91
N SER A 113 24.43 8.87 -0.83
CA SER A 113 24.44 7.43 -0.51
C SER A 113 23.16 6.69 -0.89
N GLY A 114 22.12 7.45 -1.26
CA GLY A 114 20.82 6.90 -1.60
C GLY A 114 20.75 6.36 -3.03
N ARG A 115 19.54 5.96 -3.43
CA ARG A 115 19.28 5.38 -4.75
C ARG A 115 18.57 6.42 -5.59
N THR A 116 19.28 6.94 -6.61
CA THR A 116 18.83 8.08 -7.44
C THR A 116 17.41 7.91 -8.00
N ILE A 117 17.04 6.69 -8.39
CA ILE A 117 15.71 6.33 -8.90
C ILE A 117 14.57 6.68 -7.93
N PHE A 118 14.78 6.60 -6.62
CA PHE A 118 13.73 6.92 -5.63
C PHE A 118 13.39 8.41 -5.67
N ARG A 119 14.41 9.27 -5.57
CA ARG A 119 14.28 10.73 -5.64
C ARG A 119 13.78 11.20 -7.02
N ALA A 120 14.26 10.56 -8.09
CA ALA A 120 13.84 10.86 -9.46
C ALA A 120 12.37 10.49 -9.70
N THR A 121 11.85 9.48 -9.00
CA THR A 121 10.45 9.03 -9.15
C THR A 121 9.49 9.89 -8.35
N MET A 122 9.75 10.12 -7.06
CA MET A 122 8.96 11.06 -6.25
C MET A 122 9.75 11.59 -5.05
N PRO A 123 9.47 12.80 -4.55
CA PRO A 123 10.09 13.31 -3.34
C PRO A 123 9.74 12.47 -2.09
N LEU A 124 10.67 12.35 -1.14
CA LEU A 124 10.47 11.61 0.12
C LEU A 124 9.24 12.10 0.90
N LYS A 125 8.99 13.40 0.92
CA LYS A 125 7.80 14.00 1.57
C LYS A 125 6.49 13.49 0.95
N VAL A 126 6.45 13.32 -0.37
CA VAL A 126 5.28 12.79 -1.09
C VAL A 126 5.11 11.30 -0.80
N PHE A 127 6.19 10.52 -0.84
CA PHE A 127 6.17 9.11 -0.45
C PHE A 127 5.60 8.92 0.97
N HIS A 128 6.08 9.69 1.95
CA HIS A 128 5.54 9.66 3.32
C HIS A 128 4.08 10.14 3.41
N ALA A 129 3.66 11.11 2.60
CA ALA A 129 2.25 11.51 2.55
C ALA A 129 1.38 10.33 2.08
N TYR A 130 1.77 9.67 0.99
CA TYR A 130 1.06 8.51 0.46
C TYR A 130 1.05 7.33 1.42
N SER A 131 2.19 6.98 2.04
CA SER A 131 2.24 5.89 3.03
C SER A 131 1.32 6.11 4.23
N ARG A 132 1.08 7.36 4.64
CA ARG A 132 0.17 7.69 5.76
C ARG A 132 -1.31 7.71 5.35
N LEU A 133 -1.58 8.07 4.10
CA LEU A 133 -2.93 8.34 3.60
C LEU A 133 -3.54 7.20 2.80
N LEU A 134 -2.75 6.21 2.38
CA LEU A 134 -3.24 5.08 1.62
C LEU A 134 -4.45 4.44 2.33
N ARG A 135 -5.58 4.36 1.63
CA ARG A 135 -6.82 3.72 2.10
C ARG A 135 -7.36 2.80 1.01
N PHE A 136 -8.09 1.79 1.44
CA PHE A 136 -8.75 0.79 0.59
C PHE A 136 -10.27 0.77 0.81
N ASP A 137 -10.78 1.68 1.63
CA ASP A 137 -12.13 1.64 2.16
C ASP A 137 -12.53 2.98 2.81
N ASP A 138 -13.83 3.33 2.79
CA ASP A 138 -14.36 4.48 3.50
C ASP A 138 -14.58 4.18 4.99
N ARG A 139 -13.82 4.89 5.84
CA ARG A 139 -13.95 4.79 7.30
C ARG A 139 -15.34 5.17 7.84
N GLN A 140 -16.12 5.99 7.14
CA GLN A 140 -17.45 6.41 7.60
C GLN A 140 -18.46 5.27 7.55
N THR A 141 -18.46 4.48 6.48
CA THR A 141 -19.36 3.33 6.30
C THR A 141 -18.85 2.06 6.98
N ARG A 142 -17.57 2.07 7.42
CA ARG A 142 -16.93 0.91 8.05
C ARG A 142 -17.57 0.50 9.38
N ALA A 143 -18.05 1.46 10.16
CA ALA A 143 -18.65 1.17 11.46
C ALA A 143 -19.90 0.29 11.32
N GLU A 144 -20.74 0.59 10.32
CA GLU A 144 -21.95 -0.17 10.00
C GLU A 144 -21.61 -1.59 9.53
N ARG A 145 -20.62 -1.75 8.65
CA ARG A 145 -20.15 -3.08 8.19
C ARG A 145 -19.48 -3.91 9.28
N ARG A 146 -18.83 -3.27 10.26
CA ARG A 146 -18.30 -3.95 11.45
C ARG A 146 -19.41 -4.31 12.44
N ALA A 147 -20.52 -3.59 12.45
CA ALA A 147 -21.66 -3.92 13.30
C ALA A 147 -22.53 -5.03 12.68
N ALA A 148 -22.65 -5.06 11.35
CA ALA A 148 -23.36 -6.10 10.62
C ALA A 148 -22.55 -7.41 10.58
N GLY A 149 -23.21 -8.55 10.82
CA GLY A 149 -22.64 -9.87 10.53
C GLY A 149 -21.46 -10.32 11.42
N GLY A 150 -21.54 -10.11 12.74
CA GLY A 150 -20.59 -10.69 13.70
C GLY A 150 -19.20 -10.03 13.76
N GLY A 151 -19.02 -8.91 13.07
CA GLY A 151 -17.79 -8.12 13.10
C GLY A 151 -16.77 -8.48 12.03
N ASP A 152 -16.92 -7.93 10.82
CA ASP A 152 -15.88 -8.05 9.79
C ASP A 152 -14.61 -7.29 10.21
N LYS A 153 -13.67 -8.03 10.82
CA LYS A 153 -12.35 -7.53 11.23
C LYS A 153 -11.52 -7.04 10.04
N LEU A 154 -11.84 -7.49 8.83
CA LEU A 154 -11.16 -7.11 7.58
C LEU A 154 -11.90 -6.04 6.78
N ALA A 155 -12.94 -5.42 7.32
CA ALA A 155 -13.76 -4.42 6.61
C ALA A 155 -12.94 -3.29 5.94
N ALA A 156 -11.77 -2.95 6.49
CA ALA A 156 -10.90 -1.90 5.97
C ALA A 156 -10.15 -2.27 4.66
N VAL A 157 -10.13 -3.54 4.27
CA VAL A 157 -9.49 -4.04 3.03
C VAL A 157 -10.38 -5.01 2.25
N ARG A 158 -11.55 -5.37 2.82
CA ARG A 158 -12.47 -6.40 2.32
C ARG A 158 -12.76 -6.27 0.83
N GLU A 159 -13.13 -5.07 0.38
CA GLU A 159 -13.50 -4.85 -1.02
C GLU A 159 -12.35 -5.14 -2.00
N VAL A 160 -11.16 -4.59 -1.72
CA VAL A 160 -9.97 -4.84 -2.53
C VAL A 160 -9.55 -6.31 -2.46
N TRP A 161 -9.65 -6.93 -1.28
CA TRP A 161 -9.33 -8.34 -1.09
C TRP A 161 -10.25 -9.25 -1.91
N ASP A 162 -11.56 -9.06 -1.82
CA ASP A 162 -12.54 -9.89 -2.51
C ASP A 162 -12.38 -9.76 -4.03
N LYS A 163 -12.22 -8.53 -4.55
CA LYS A 163 -11.91 -8.30 -5.96
C LYS A 163 -10.63 -9.00 -6.38
N TRP A 164 -9.58 -8.97 -5.56
CA TRP A 164 -8.33 -9.66 -5.87
C TRP A 164 -8.50 -11.19 -5.88
N VAL A 165 -9.21 -11.76 -4.90
CA VAL A 165 -9.48 -13.20 -4.82
C VAL A 165 -10.31 -13.69 -6.00
N GLU A 166 -11.31 -12.92 -6.44
CA GLU A 166 -12.13 -13.22 -7.63
C GLU A 166 -11.28 -13.32 -8.92
N ARG A 167 -10.13 -12.64 -8.98
CA ARG A 167 -9.21 -12.75 -10.12
C ARG A 167 -8.49 -14.08 -10.16
N LEU A 168 -8.10 -14.65 -9.01
CA LEU A 168 -7.14 -15.77 -8.98
C LEU A 168 -7.56 -16.99 -9.81
N PRO A 169 -8.82 -17.48 -9.76
CA PRO A 169 -9.26 -18.61 -10.58
C PRO A 169 -9.25 -18.31 -12.08
N LEU A 170 -9.34 -17.04 -12.46
CA LEU A 170 -9.29 -16.60 -13.86
C LEU A 170 -7.86 -16.57 -14.39
N LEU A 171 -6.85 -16.62 -13.52
CA LEU A 171 -5.45 -16.49 -13.91
C LEU A 171 -4.72 -17.82 -14.02
N TYR A 172 -5.07 -18.80 -13.18
CA TYR A 172 -4.32 -20.05 -13.12
C TYR A 172 -5.23 -21.26 -12.84
N ASN A 173 -5.03 -22.33 -13.61
CA ASN A 173 -5.64 -23.63 -13.35
C ASN A 173 -4.70 -24.47 -12.46
N PRO A 174 -5.11 -24.85 -11.24
CA PRO A 174 -4.29 -25.68 -10.37
C PRO A 174 -4.09 -27.09 -10.94
N GLY A 175 -3.02 -27.75 -10.49
CA GLY A 175 -2.77 -29.16 -10.73
C GLY A 175 -3.66 -30.07 -9.85
N PRO A 176 -3.55 -31.40 -10.02
CA PRO A 176 -4.29 -32.36 -9.21
C PRO A 176 -3.89 -32.32 -7.72
N ASP A 177 -2.66 -31.94 -7.43
CA ASP A 177 -2.11 -31.89 -6.07
C ASP A 177 -2.06 -30.44 -5.59
N VAL A 178 -2.89 -30.10 -4.60
CA VAL A 178 -2.97 -28.76 -4.00
C VAL A 178 -2.74 -28.88 -2.49
N THR A 179 -1.88 -28.01 -1.96
CA THR A 179 -1.60 -27.92 -0.53
C THR A 179 -2.28 -26.70 0.07
N VAL A 180 -2.85 -26.87 1.26
CA VAL A 180 -3.37 -25.77 2.07
C VAL A 180 -2.47 -25.66 3.30
N ASP A 181 -1.90 -24.48 3.51
CA ASP A 181 -1.04 -24.16 4.64
C ASP A 181 -1.34 -22.73 5.11
N GLU A 182 -0.91 -22.38 6.31
CA GLU A 182 -1.13 -21.07 6.93
C GLU A 182 0.07 -20.15 6.69
N GLN A 183 -0.19 -18.93 6.22
CA GLN A 183 0.84 -17.89 6.12
C GLN A 183 0.61 -16.79 7.16
N LEU A 184 1.55 -16.66 8.10
CA LEU A 184 1.58 -15.55 9.05
C LEU A 184 2.36 -14.38 8.46
N VAL A 185 1.70 -13.23 8.36
CA VAL A 185 2.35 -11.95 8.02
C VAL A 185 2.74 -11.25 9.33
N PRO A 186 4.05 -11.11 9.66
CA PRO A 186 4.45 -10.49 10.91
C PRO A 186 3.99 -9.05 10.99
N PHE A 187 3.21 -8.72 12.02
CA PHE A 187 2.76 -7.35 12.27
C PHE A 187 2.93 -7.02 13.76
N ARG A 188 3.57 -5.87 14.04
CA ARG A 188 3.73 -5.33 15.39
C ARG A 188 2.92 -4.05 15.50
N GLY A 189 1.66 -4.22 15.87
CA GLY A 189 0.69 -3.17 16.15
C GLY A 189 -0.55 -3.81 16.77
N VAL A 190 -1.66 -3.10 16.87
CA VAL A 190 -2.90 -3.66 17.41
C VAL A 190 -3.86 -4.07 16.29
N PRO A 191 -3.78 -5.31 15.77
CA PRO A 191 -4.92 -5.96 15.15
C PRO A 191 -5.26 -7.24 15.94
N GLY A 192 -6.57 -7.49 16.12
CA GLY A 192 -7.14 -8.56 16.96
C GLY A 192 -6.28 -9.82 17.06
N GLN A 193 -5.55 -9.92 18.17
CA GLN A 193 -4.34 -10.73 18.35
C GLN A 193 -4.54 -12.22 18.05
N GLN A 194 -3.61 -12.79 17.29
CA GLN A 194 -3.25 -14.21 17.38
C GLN A 194 -1.77 -14.29 17.74
N HIS A 195 -1.47 -14.80 18.94
CA HIS A 195 -0.12 -15.14 19.37
C HIS A 195 0.14 -16.60 18.98
N CYS A 196 1.00 -16.85 17.98
CA CYS A 196 1.41 -18.20 17.62
C CYS A 196 2.77 -18.51 18.28
N THR A 197 2.80 -19.42 19.25
CA THR A 197 3.99 -19.75 20.07
C THR A 197 4.90 -20.83 19.47
N ARG A 198 4.62 -21.34 18.25
CA ARG A 198 5.25 -22.58 17.78
C ARG A 198 6.21 -22.46 16.59
N ALA A 199 6.53 -21.26 16.11
CA ALA A 199 7.47 -21.10 15.01
C ALA A 199 8.94 -21.05 15.47
N GLN A 200 9.43 -22.01 16.28
CA GLN A 200 10.88 -22.16 16.55
C GLN A 200 11.35 -23.40 17.33
N GLN A 201 10.85 -24.64 17.13
CA GLN A 201 11.46 -25.81 17.81
C GLN A 201 11.57 -27.15 17.05
N HIS A 202 11.28 -27.23 15.74
CA HIS A 202 11.55 -28.47 14.99
C HIS A 202 12.38 -28.20 13.73
N CYS A 203 13.65 -27.89 13.94
CA CYS A 203 14.67 -28.05 12.90
C CYS A 203 16.01 -28.44 13.54
N THR A 204 16.02 -29.58 14.22
CA THR A 204 17.27 -30.31 14.49
C THR A 204 16.96 -31.77 14.82
N GLN A 205 17.63 -32.65 14.07
CA GLN A 205 17.81 -34.09 14.32
C GLN A 205 16.65 -35.02 13.96
N HIS A 206 16.59 -35.39 12.68
CA HIS A 206 16.54 -36.81 12.33
C HIS A 206 17.31 -37.02 11.02
N ASN A 207 18.58 -37.40 11.15
CA ASN A 207 19.28 -38.09 10.08
C ASN A 207 20.27 -39.09 10.69
N THR A 208 19.75 -40.27 11.05
CA THR A 208 20.57 -41.48 11.13
C THR A 208 19.68 -42.65 10.73
N THR A 209 19.92 -43.19 9.53
CA THR A 209 19.43 -44.49 9.09
C THR A 209 20.63 -45.41 8.93
N ARG A 210 20.88 -46.25 9.93
CA ARG A 210 21.20 -47.69 9.85
C ARG A 210 21.76 -48.17 11.19
#